data_AF-A0A7L1DDC2-F1
#
_entry.id   AF-A0A7L1DDC2-F1
#
_cell.length_a   1.000
_cell.length_b   1.000
_cell.length_c   1.000
_cell.angle_alpha   90.00
_cell.angle_beta   90.00
_cell.angle_gamma   90.00
#
_symmetry.space_group_name_H-M   'P 1'
#
loop_
_entity.id
_entity.type
_entity.pdbx_description
1 polymer ?
#
loop_
_entity_poly.entity_id
_entity_poly.type
_entity_poly.pdbx_seq_one_letter_code
_entity_poly.pdbx_strand_id
1 'polypeptide(L)'
;YKRAATCHAFEREWVECGHGLGQTRARRECEPEYEDFMECMHRVKLVGSAWVPSLCPCQAKRIQTILEQRDKLIREGKYTPPDYHKGKEEHRP
;
A
#
# COMPACT_ATOMS: atom_id res chain seq x y z
N TYR A 1 14.24 -2.94 -23.70
CA TYR A 1 14.89 -2.56 -22.43
C TYR A 1 14.54 -1.11 -22.07
N LYS A 2 13.31 -0.83 -21.61
CA LYS A 2 12.83 0.48 -21.11
C LYS A 2 11.58 0.28 -20.22
N ARG A 3 11.55 -0.79 -19.41
CA ARG A 3 10.43 -1.04 -18.50
C ARG A 3 10.74 -0.33 -17.20
N ALA A 4 9.85 0.56 -16.77
CA ALA A 4 9.95 1.19 -15.46
C ALA A 4 9.83 0.11 -14.37
N ALA A 5 10.54 0.30 -13.25
CA ALA A 5 10.31 -0.48 -12.05
C ALA A 5 8.88 -0.26 -11.54
N THR A 6 8.34 -1.22 -10.79
CA THR A 6 6.98 -1.12 -10.23
C THR A 6 6.79 0.09 -9.31
N CYS A 7 7.86 0.50 -8.61
CA CYS A 7 7.86 1.62 -7.68
C CYS A 7 8.66 2.83 -8.18
N HIS A 8 8.87 2.91 -9.50
CA HIS A 8 9.73 3.93 -10.12
C HIS A 8 9.30 5.37 -9.80
N ALA A 9 7.99 5.63 -9.68
CA ALA A 9 7.48 6.95 -9.34
C ALA A 9 7.93 7.39 -7.94
N PHE A 10 7.73 6.53 -6.94
CA PHE A 10 8.15 6.78 -5.56
C PHE A 10 9.67 6.85 -5.40
N GLU A 11 10.40 5.99 -6.14
CA GLU A 11 11.87 6.03 -6.17
C GLU A 11 12.37 7.40 -6.66
N ARG A 12 11.77 7.92 -7.74
CA ARG A 12 12.14 9.21 -8.31
C ARG A 12 11.86 10.34 -7.32
N GLU A 13 10.69 10.37 -6.71
CA GLU A 13 10.29 11.42 -5.74
C GLU A 13 11.21 11.43 -4.51
N TRP A 14 11.55 10.25 -3.97
CA TRP A 14 12.48 10.14 -2.85
C TRP A 14 13.89 10.65 -3.19
N VAL A 15 14.39 10.31 -4.39
CA VAL A 15 15.70 10.78 -4.86
C VAL A 15 15.70 12.28 -5.14
N GLU A 16 14.62 12.81 -5.73
CA GLU A 16 14.45 14.24 -5.98
C GLU A 16 14.37 15.04 -4.68
N CYS A 17 13.67 14.54 -3.66
CA CYS A 17 13.61 15.17 -2.35
C CYS A 17 14.98 15.19 -1.66
N GLY A 18 15.71 14.07 -1.66
CA GLY A 18 17.02 13.96 -1.00
C GLY A 18 18.15 14.71 -1.70
N HIS A 19 17.93 15.19 -2.94
CA HIS A 19 18.97 15.79 -3.75
C HIS A 19 19.47 17.11 -3.15
N GLY A 20 20.73 17.14 -2.70
CA GLY A 20 21.37 18.34 -2.15
C GLY A 20 21.15 18.58 -0.65
N LEU A 21 20.37 17.76 0.05
CA LEU A 21 20.13 17.89 1.50
C LEU A 21 21.18 17.18 2.37
N GLY A 22 21.85 16.16 1.82
CA GLY A 22 22.75 15.26 2.57
C GLY A 22 21.99 14.25 3.45
N GLN A 23 22.62 13.12 3.77
CA GLN A 23 21.94 11.94 4.36
C GLN A 23 21.22 12.25 5.68
N THR A 24 21.83 13.04 6.56
CA THR A 24 21.28 13.32 7.90
C THR A 24 19.98 14.13 7.84
N ARG A 25 19.90 15.11 6.93
CA ARG A 25 18.71 15.95 6.74
C ARG A 25 17.66 15.26 5.89
N ALA A 26 18.07 14.61 4.79
CA ALA A 26 17.17 13.86 3.92
C ALA A 26 16.38 12.80 4.70
N ARG A 27 16.98 12.18 5.73
CA ARG A 27 16.28 11.21 6.59
C ARG A 27 15.10 11.80 7.38
N ARG A 28 15.13 13.10 7.70
CA ARG A 28 14.06 13.77 8.45
C ARG A 28 13.11 14.54 7.54
N GLU A 29 13.64 15.18 6.51
CA GLU A 29 12.87 16.03 5.59
C GLU A 29 12.15 15.20 4.52
N CYS A 30 12.76 14.10 4.07
CA CYS A 30 12.22 13.19 3.04
C CYS A 30 11.75 11.84 3.63
N GLU A 31 11.40 11.84 4.92
CA GLU A 31 10.81 10.68 5.60
C GLU A 31 9.53 10.18 4.92
N PRO A 32 8.55 11.02 4.53
CA PRO A 32 7.31 10.52 3.93
C PRO A 32 7.55 9.86 2.55
N GLU A 33 8.40 10.44 1.69
CA GLU A 33 8.72 9.87 0.37
C GLU A 33 9.45 8.53 0.51
N TYR A 34 10.31 8.40 1.53
CA TYR A 34 10.97 7.15 1.86
C TYR A 34 9.97 6.09 2.37
N GLU A 35 9.02 6.47 3.22
CA GLU A 35 7.97 5.56 3.71
C GLU A 35 7.10 5.04 2.56
N ASP A 36 6.71 5.90 1.62
CA ASP A 36 5.93 5.53 0.43
C ASP A 36 6.71 4.58 -0.50
N PHE A 37 7.99 4.88 -0.76
CA PHE A 37 8.86 4.01 -1.55
C PHE A 37 9.02 2.63 -0.91
N MET A 38 9.21 2.57 0.41
CA MET A 38 9.34 1.33 1.16
C MET A 38 8.02 0.55 1.24
N GLU A 39 6.86 1.23 1.38
CA GLU A 39 5.55 0.57 1.30
C GLU A 39 5.33 -0.09 -0.06
N CYS A 40 5.65 0.63 -1.15
CA CYS A 40 5.54 0.11 -2.51
C CYS A 40 6.47 -1.09 -2.75
N MET A 41 7.75 -0.99 -2.35
CA MET A 41 8.77 -2.02 -2.59
C MET A 41 8.48 -3.30 -1.84
N HIS A 42 8.17 -3.18 -0.55
CA HIS A 42 8.00 -4.36 0.27
C HIS A 42 6.66 -5.02 0.04
N ARG A 43 5.57 -4.30 -0.26
CA ARG A 43 4.20 -4.87 -0.25
C ARG A 43 3.85 -5.61 1.08
N VAL A 44 4.75 -5.61 2.06
CA VAL A 44 4.76 -6.41 3.30
C VAL A 44 4.31 -5.51 4.45
N LYS A 45 3.03 -5.18 4.44
CA LYS A 45 2.27 -5.26 5.68
C LYS A 45 1.33 -6.45 5.66
N LEU A 46 1.72 -7.51 4.94
CA LEU A 46 0.99 -8.78 4.92
C LEU A 46 1.52 -9.83 5.88
N VAL A 47 2.82 -9.90 6.23
CA VAL A 47 3.27 -10.94 7.18
C VAL A 47 4.60 -10.58 7.86
N GLY A 48 4.61 -10.33 9.18
CA GLY A 48 5.61 -10.97 10.05
C GLY A 48 6.82 -10.23 10.65
N SER A 49 7.18 -8.97 10.39
CA SER A 49 8.38 -8.42 11.06
C SER A 49 8.37 -6.91 11.33
N ALA A 50 8.63 -6.58 12.60
CA ALA A 50 8.95 -5.26 13.17
C ALA A 50 7.80 -4.23 13.20
N TRP A 51 7.10 -4.25 14.33
CA TRP A 51 6.33 -3.12 14.84
C TRP A 51 7.23 -1.88 14.97
N VAL A 52 7.13 -0.95 14.02
CA VAL A 52 7.46 0.45 14.30
C VAL A 52 6.12 1.15 14.60
N PRO A 53 5.88 1.64 15.82
CA PRO A 53 4.59 2.24 16.21
C PRO A 53 4.17 3.47 15.40
N SER A 54 5.09 4.07 14.64
CA SER A 54 4.87 5.27 13.82
C SER A 54 4.61 5.01 12.33
N LEU A 55 4.90 3.81 11.80
CA LEU A 55 4.65 3.50 10.38
C LEU A 55 3.25 2.91 10.18
N CYS A 56 2.28 3.76 9.88
CA CYS A 56 0.88 3.40 9.66
C CYS A 56 0.73 2.27 8.61
N PRO A 57 0.15 1.09 8.94
CA PRO A 57 -0.04 0.00 7.98
C PRO A 57 -1.23 0.24 7.05
N CYS A 58 -1.11 1.16 6.11
CA CYS A 58 -2.28 1.67 5.40
C CYS A 58 -2.92 0.61 4.50
N GLN A 59 -2.19 -0.06 3.60
CA GLN A 59 -2.87 -0.87 2.58
C GLN A 59 -3.43 -2.21 3.09
N ALA A 60 -2.60 -3.07 3.70
CA ALA A 60 -2.99 -4.43 4.06
C ALA A 60 -3.95 -4.48 5.26
N LYS A 61 -3.71 -3.66 6.29
CA LYS A 61 -4.61 -3.58 7.46
C LYS A 61 -5.98 -3.03 7.05
N ARG A 62 -6.00 -2.04 6.16
CA ARG A 62 -7.26 -1.52 5.60
C ARG A 62 -8.03 -2.61 4.86
N ILE A 63 -7.37 -3.39 4.00
CA ILE A 63 -8.02 -4.49 3.29
C ILE A 63 -8.57 -5.51 4.30
N GLN A 64 -7.80 -5.89 5.32
CA GLN A 64 -8.28 -6.80 6.38
C GLN A 64 -9.51 -6.24 7.08
N THR A 65 -9.49 -4.98 7.52
CA THR A 65 -10.66 -4.35 8.17
C THR A 65 -11.87 -4.28 7.25
N ILE A 66 -11.69 -4.00 5.95
CA ILE A 66 -12.78 -4.01 4.97
C ILE A 66 -13.37 -5.42 4.83
N LEU A 67 -12.52 -6.45 4.78
CA LEU A 67 -12.97 -7.85 4.69
C LEU A 67 -13.70 -8.29 5.97
N GLU A 68 -13.18 -7.96 7.14
CA GLU A 68 -13.83 -8.24 8.43
C GLU A 68 -15.18 -7.54 8.54
N GLN A 69 -15.26 -6.27 8.15
CA GLN A 69 -16.51 -5.51 8.16
C GLN A 69 -17.50 -6.09 7.15
N ARG A 70 -17.05 -6.43 5.95
CA ARG A 70 -17.87 -7.11 4.93
C ARG A 70 -18.44 -8.41 5.48
N ASP A 71 -17.62 -9.26 6.09
CA ASP A 71 -18.05 -10.55 6.62
C ASP A 71 -19.08 -10.40 7.73
N LYS A 72 -18.92 -9.39 8.61
CA LYS A 72 -19.94 -9.04 9.62
C LYS A 72 -21.27 -8.65 8.95
N LEU A 73 -21.24 -7.78 7.95
CA LEU A 73 -22.44 -7.33 7.25
C LEU A 73 -23.13 -8.44 6.43
N ILE A 74 -22.36 -9.41 5.92
CA ILE A 74 -22.92 -10.61 5.27
C ILE A 74 -23.61 -11.51 6.30
N ARG A 75 -22.99 -11.73 7.47
CA ARG A 75 -23.60 -12.52 8.56
C ARG A 75 -24.88 -11.88 9.09
N GLU A 76 -24.94 -10.56 9.13
CA GLU A 76 -26.13 -9.79 9.52
C GLU A 76 -27.19 -9.71 8.41
N GLY A 77 -26.91 -10.20 7.20
CA GLY A 77 -27.83 -10.15 6.05
C GLY A 77 -28.01 -8.76 5.42
N LYS A 78 -27.23 -7.76 5.87
CA LYS A 78 -27.32 -6.35 5.41
C LYS A 78 -26.53 -6.09 4.13
N TYR A 79 -25.65 -6.99 3.73
CA TYR A 79 -24.80 -6.83 2.55
C TYR A 79 -24.76 -8.11 1.71
N THR A 80 -25.09 -7.98 0.42
CA THR A 80 -24.93 -9.04 -0.57
C THR A 80 -23.83 -8.63 -1.56
N PRO A 81 -22.79 -9.46 -1.76
CA PRO A 81 -21.74 -9.16 -2.73
C PRO A 81 -22.29 -9.00 -4.16
N PRO A 82 -21.83 -8.00 -4.91
CA PRO A 82 -22.17 -7.82 -6.32
C PRO A 82 -21.77 -9.02 -7.20
N ASP A 83 -22.43 -9.21 -8.34
CA ASP A 83 -22.23 -10.39 -9.19
C ASP A 83 -20.87 -10.41 -9.91
N TYR A 84 -20.24 -9.25 -10.15
CA TYR A 84 -18.86 -9.16 -10.64
C TYR A 84 -17.83 -9.73 -9.65
N HIS A 85 -18.10 -9.66 -8.34
CA HIS A 85 -17.26 -10.31 -7.33
C HIS A 85 -17.48 -11.83 -7.26
N LYS A 86 -18.48 -12.37 -7.98
CA LYS A 86 -18.79 -13.82 -8.05
C LYS A 86 -18.30 -14.45 -9.36
N GLY A 87 -17.58 -13.71 -10.21
CA GLY A 87 -16.99 -14.22 -11.44
C GLY A 87 -17.98 -14.48 -12.58
N LYS A 88 -19.15 -13.83 -12.57
CA LYS A 88 -20.21 -14.01 -13.57
C LYS A 88 -20.19 -13.01 -14.73
N GLU A 89 -19.23 -12.08 -14.76
CA GLU A 89 -19.15 -11.03 -15.77
C GLU A 89 -17.93 -11.23 -16.68
N GLU A 90 -18.06 -10.81 -17.94
CA GLU A 90 -17.00 -10.85 -18.95
C GLU A 90 -15.82 -9.96 -18.53
N HIS A 91 -14.60 -10.52 -18.51
CA HIS A 91 -13.42 -9.77 -18.10
C HIS A 91 -13.14 -8.63 -19.10
N ARG A 92 -12.84 -7.43 -18.58
CA ARG A 92 -12.40 -6.33 -19.45
C ARG A 92 -11.08 -6.73 -20.13
N PRO A 93 -10.94 -6.55 -21.45
CA PRO A 93 -9.72 -6.88 -22.19
C PRO A 93 -8.51 -6.04 -21.75
#